data_AF-A0A9X2LB65-F1
#
_entry.id   AF-A0A9X2LB65-F1
#
_cell.length_a   1.000
_cell.length_b   1.000
_cell.length_c   1.000
_cell.angle_alpha   90.00
_cell.angle_beta   90.00
_cell.angle_gamma   90.00
#
_symmetry.space_group_name_H-M   'P 1'
#
loop_
_entity.id
_entity.type
_entity.pdbx_description
1 polymer ?
#
loop_
_entity_poly.entity_id
_entity_poly.type
_entity_poly.pdbx_seq_one_letter_code
_entity_poly.pdbx_strand_id
1 'polypeptide(L)'
;MVGAATFSPGKAFAVTAIELVEDGYEVELEDRRKEGSCPACGSCSVRSYGWHRRTLQDLPIAGRAVRHRVALRRWSCANEQCSRRTFTQADVTVFQRYSRRTLRFNDIVLHMGRALSGLLAECFFERLGLSINDDTVVRHLSRETEEKKEGPPPRVVGIDDWAWKKQHSYGTIMLNVERNTVIDVIKNEDGQFAMPSPASLMYRCLGLTRGLFLQS
;
A
#
# COMPACT_ATOMS: atom_id res chain seq x y z
N MET A 1 -29.23 8.66 -13.05
CA MET A 1 -28.33 8.18 -14.12
C MET A 1 -27.18 7.44 -13.45
N VAL A 2 -27.25 6.11 -13.42
CA VAL A 2 -26.15 5.27 -12.96
C VAL A 2 -25.05 5.41 -14.00
N GLY A 3 -24.02 6.20 -13.70
CA GLY A 3 -22.85 6.30 -14.56
C GLY A 3 -22.34 4.89 -14.78
N ALA A 4 -22.18 4.48 -16.05
CA ALA A 4 -21.71 3.15 -16.40
C ALA A 4 -20.51 2.80 -15.51
N ALA A 5 -20.68 1.81 -14.64
CA ALA A 5 -19.61 1.26 -13.82
C ALA A 5 -18.58 0.70 -14.81
N THR A 6 -17.69 1.57 -15.25
CA THR A 6 -16.70 1.23 -16.25
C THR A 6 -15.64 0.45 -15.50
N PHE A 7 -15.22 -0.70 -16.01
CA PHE A 7 -14.08 -1.47 -15.48
C PHE A 7 -12.77 -0.66 -15.39
N SER A 8 -12.79 0.60 -15.85
CA SER A 8 -11.69 1.53 -15.76
C SER A 8 -11.43 1.93 -14.30
N PRO A 9 -10.20 1.73 -13.80
CA PRO A 9 -9.81 2.09 -12.46
C PRO A 9 -9.61 3.62 -12.29
N GLY A 10 -9.71 4.41 -13.37
CA GLY A 10 -9.72 5.87 -13.33
C GLY A 10 -10.03 6.55 -14.65
N LYS A 11 -10.40 7.83 -14.62
CA LYS A 11 -10.93 8.57 -15.79
C LYS A 11 -9.93 8.70 -16.96
N ALA A 12 -8.63 8.61 -16.68
CA ALA A 12 -7.57 8.71 -17.68
C ALA A 12 -7.50 7.50 -18.64
N PHE A 13 -8.14 6.38 -18.30
CA PHE A 13 -8.00 5.14 -19.06
C PHE A 13 -9.26 4.74 -19.82
N ALA A 14 -9.07 4.30 -21.06
CA ALA A 14 -10.06 3.60 -21.86
C ALA A 14 -10.00 2.13 -21.57
N VAL A 15 -11.14 1.47 -21.37
CA VAL A 15 -11.22 0.02 -21.51
C VAL A 15 -11.31 -0.29 -23.00
N THR A 16 -10.36 -1.06 -23.52
CA THR A 16 -10.31 -1.48 -24.93
C THR A 16 -10.81 -2.90 -25.12
N ALA A 17 -10.56 -3.78 -24.15
CA ALA A 17 -11.03 -5.15 -24.14
C ALA A 17 -11.20 -5.66 -22.70
N ILE A 18 -12.08 -6.65 -22.54
CA ILE A 18 -12.24 -7.42 -21.30
C ILE A 18 -12.33 -8.89 -21.70
N GLU A 19 -11.45 -9.70 -21.15
CA GLU A 19 -11.38 -11.13 -21.41
C GLU A 19 -11.52 -11.90 -20.09
N LEU A 20 -12.31 -12.97 -20.12
CA LEU A 20 -12.36 -13.95 -19.04
C LEU A 20 -11.32 -15.03 -19.32
N VAL A 21 -10.31 -15.11 -18.47
CA VAL A 21 -9.27 -16.14 -18.47
C VAL A 21 -9.50 -17.10 -17.30
N GLU A 22 -8.73 -18.19 -17.24
CA GLU A 22 -8.87 -19.22 -16.19
C GLU A 22 -8.84 -18.63 -14.78
N ASP A 23 -7.92 -17.71 -14.53
CA ASP A 23 -7.68 -17.08 -13.21
C ASP A 23 -8.55 -15.84 -12.93
N GLY A 24 -9.44 -15.44 -13.84
CA GLY A 24 -10.34 -14.28 -13.66
C GLY A 24 -10.40 -13.34 -14.86
N TYR A 25 -10.47 -12.04 -14.63
CA TYR A 25 -10.64 -11.04 -15.70
C TYR A 25 -9.32 -10.37 -16.06
N GLU A 26 -9.04 -10.29 -17.34
CA GLU A 26 -8.01 -9.42 -17.90
C GLU A 26 -8.66 -8.25 -18.63
N VAL A 27 -8.34 -7.05 -18.16
CA VAL A 27 -8.92 -5.81 -18.67
C VAL A 27 -7.81 -5.02 -19.36
N GLU A 28 -7.95 -4.80 -20.66
CA GLU A 28 -7.02 -3.98 -21.41
C GLU A 28 -7.39 -2.50 -21.25
N LEU A 29 -6.39 -1.71 -20.87
CA LEU A 29 -6.54 -0.28 -20.63
C LEU A 29 -5.58 0.53 -21.50
N GLU A 30 -6.07 1.60 -22.11
CA GLU A 30 -5.25 2.54 -22.88
C GLU A 30 -5.34 3.96 -22.31
N ASP A 31 -4.19 4.64 -22.18
CA ASP A 31 -4.13 6.04 -21.75
C ASP A 31 -4.76 6.99 -22.79
N ARG A 32 -5.85 7.65 -22.40
CA ARG A 32 -6.64 8.57 -23.23
C ARG A 32 -6.06 9.98 -23.29
N ARG A 33 -5.05 10.28 -22.49
CA ARG A 33 -4.50 11.63 -22.40
C ARG A 33 -3.87 12.02 -23.74
N LYS A 34 -4.17 13.24 -24.18
CA LYS A 34 -3.60 13.85 -25.40
C LYS A 34 -2.31 14.61 -25.14
N GLU A 35 -2.01 14.86 -23.88
CA GLU A 35 -0.81 15.52 -23.40
C GLU A 35 -0.34 14.89 -22.09
N GLY A 36 0.93 15.05 -21.79
CA GLY A 36 1.51 14.61 -20.52
C GLY A 36 2.40 15.68 -19.91
N SER A 37 2.41 15.78 -18.58
CA SER A 37 3.34 16.63 -17.84
C SER A 37 4.59 15.83 -17.45
N CYS A 38 5.77 16.35 -17.81
CA CYS A 38 7.02 15.71 -17.49
C CYS A 38 7.25 15.70 -15.97
N PRO A 39 7.44 14.54 -15.32
CA PRO A 39 7.63 14.48 -13.87
C PRO A 39 8.97 15.07 -13.39
N ALA A 40 9.88 15.43 -14.30
CA ALA A 40 11.18 16.02 -13.95
C ALA A 40 11.20 17.55 -14.05
N CYS A 41 10.57 18.14 -15.07
CA CYS A 41 10.58 19.59 -15.29
C CYS A 41 9.19 20.23 -15.34
N GLY A 42 8.11 19.45 -15.23
CA GLY A 42 6.72 19.92 -15.30
C GLY A 42 6.21 20.26 -16.70
N SER A 43 7.09 20.39 -17.71
CA SER A 43 6.70 20.80 -19.07
C SER A 43 5.63 19.88 -19.68
N CYS A 44 4.64 20.52 -20.31
CA CYS A 44 3.59 19.83 -21.06
C CYS A 44 4.15 19.33 -22.41
N SER A 45 3.90 18.06 -22.70
CA SER A 45 4.34 17.37 -23.91
C SER A 45 3.14 16.76 -24.63
N VAL A 46 3.01 17.05 -25.92
CA VAL A 46 1.97 16.48 -26.81
C VAL A 46 2.51 15.41 -27.76
N ARG A 47 3.84 15.33 -27.92
CA ARG A 47 4.47 14.36 -28.82
C ARG A 47 4.62 13.01 -28.13
N SER A 48 3.84 12.02 -28.54
CA SER A 48 4.02 10.62 -28.14
C SER A 48 4.74 9.82 -29.22
N TYR A 49 5.60 8.87 -28.84
CA TYR A 49 6.31 7.99 -29.79
C TYR A 49 6.10 6.49 -29.51
N GLY A 50 5.13 6.15 -28.68
CA GLY A 50 4.74 4.77 -28.44
C GLY A 50 4.09 4.56 -27.08
N TRP A 51 4.12 3.31 -26.64
CA TRP A 51 3.42 2.85 -25.46
C TRP A 51 4.36 2.10 -24.52
N HIS A 52 4.11 2.22 -23.22
CA HIS A 52 4.71 1.39 -22.20
C HIS A 52 3.61 0.57 -21.54
N ARG A 53 3.69 -0.76 -21.67
CA ARG A 53 2.72 -1.68 -21.10
C ARG A 53 3.15 -2.15 -19.72
N ARG A 54 2.17 -2.32 -18.82
CA ARG A 54 2.37 -2.91 -17.50
C ARG A 54 1.09 -3.56 -16.99
N THR A 55 1.24 -4.51 -16.08
CA THR A 55 0.11 -5.24 -15.48
C THR A 55 -0.11 -4.78 -14.04
N LEU A 56 -1.37 -4.53 -13.67
CA LEU A 56 -1.76 -4.17 -12.31
C LEU A 56 -2.79 -5.16 -11.78
N GLN A 57 -2.59 -5.64 -10.56
CA GLN A 57 -3.64 -6.30 -9.81
C GLN A 57 -4.66 -5.27 -9.32
N ASP A 58 -5.93 -5.65 -9.36
CA ASP A 58 -7.03 -4.83 -8.87
C ASP A 58 -8.03 -5.66 -8.07
N LEU A 59 -9.05 -4.98 -7.54
CA LEU A 59 -10.09 -5.63 -6.74
C LEU A 59 -10.82 -6.72 -7.53
N PRO A 60 -11.16 -7.83 -6.86
CA PRO A 60 -11.77 -8.97 -7.51
C PRO A 60 -13.21 -8.65 -7.87
N ILE A 61 -13.72 -9.32 -8.91
CA ILE A 61 -15.12 -9.21 -9.33
C ILE A 61 -15.75 -10.59 -9.18
N ALA A 62 -16.78 -10.69 -8.35
CA ALA A 62 -17.44 -11.95 -8.01
C ALA A 62 -16.46 -13.06 -7.59
N GLY A 63 -15.46 -12.69 -6.77
CA GLY A 63 -14.43 -13.63 -6.28
C GLY A 63 -13.37 -14.03 -7.30
N ARG A 64 -13.38 -13.45 -8.50
CA ARG A 64 -12.36 -13.69 -9.55
C ARG A 64 -11.35 -12.55 -9.58
N ALA A 65 -10.08 -12.88 -9.69
CA ALA A 65 -9.01 -11.89 -9.76
C ALA A 65 -9.21 -10.97 -10.96
N VAL A 66 -8.80 -9.70 -10.84
CA VAL A 66 -8.81 -8.75 -11.95
C VAL A 66 -7.40 -8.25 -12.18
N ARG A 67 -6.94 -8.33 -13.43
CA ARG A 67 -5.64 -7.80 -13.88
C ARG A 67 -5.86 -6.76 -14.97
N HIS A 68 -5.39 -5.54 -14.75
CA HIS A 68 -5.36 -4.50 -15.76
C HIS A 68 -4.07 -4.53 -16.56
N ARG A 69 -4.16 -4.75 -17.88
CA ARG A 69 -3.05 -4.57 -18.82
C ARG A 69 -3.07 -3.14 -19.34
N VAL A 70 -2.29 -2.26 -18.70
CA VAL A 70 -2.30 -0.82 -18.95
C VAL A 70 -1.24 -0.42 -19.97
N ALA A 71 -1.66 0.09 -21.12
CA ALA A 71 -0.83 0.80 -22.09
C ALA A 71 -0.76 2.28 -21.72
N LEU A 72 0.36 2.69 -21.12
CA LEU A 72 0.66 4.08 -20.81
C LEU A 72 1.32 4.76 -22.01
N ARG A 73 0.88 5.97 -22.34
CA ARG A 73 1.46 6.73 -23.43
C ARG A 73 2.88 7.18 -23.07
N ARG A 74 3.82 7.00 -23.99
CA ARG A 74 5.22 7.42 -23.84
C ARG A 74 5.46 8.72 -24.58
N TRP A 75 5.72 9.77 -23.81
CA TRP A 75 5.91 11.14 -24.27
C TRP A 75 7.38 11.48 -24.51
N SER A 76 7.64 12.34 -25.48
CA SER A 76 8.91 13.07 -25.62
C SER A 76 8.79 14.39 -24.86
N CYS A 77 9.71 14.67 -23.94
CA CYS A 77 9.76 15.94 -23.23
C CYS A 77 9.92 17.09 -24.22
N ALA A 78 9.09 18.13 -24.09
CA ALA A 78 9.19 19.33 -24.91
C ALA A 78 10.34 20.26 -24.47
N ASN A 79 10.82 20.10 -23.24
CA ASN A 79 11.96 20.85 -22.73
C ASN A 79 13.27 20.18 -23.13
N GLU A 80 14.01 20.82 -24.04
CA GLU A 80 15.30 20.35 -24.56
C GLU A 80 16.41 20.32 -23.50
N GLN A 81 16.33 21.18 -22.49
CA GLN A 81 17.28 21.23 -21.38
C GLN A 81 17.00 20.16 -20.31
N CYS A 82 15.87 19.46 -20.41
CA CYS A 82 15.52 18.41 -19.47
C CYS A 82 16.38 17.15 -19.72
N SER A 83 17.08 16.68 -18.69
CA SER A 83 17.81 15.40 -18.73
C SER A 83 16.90 14.23 -19.10
N ARG A 84 15.61 14.34 -18.75
CA ARG A 84 14.60 13.35 -19.09
C ARG A 84 13.98 13.63 -20.45
N ARG A 85 14.55 13.01 -21.49
CA ARG A 85 14.03 13.10 -22.87
C ARG A 85 12.67 12.44 -23.05
N THR A 86 12.37 11.39 -22.29
CA THR A 86 11.15 10.60 -22.46
C THR A 86 10.54 10.18 -21.13
N PHE A 87 9.21 10.13 -21.07
CA PHE A 87 8.50 9.80 -19.84
C PHE A 87 7.14 9.15 -20.08
N THR A 88 6.63 8.54 -19.02
CA THR A 88 5.24 8.08 -18.91
C THR A 88 4.62 8.81 -17.73
N GLN A 89 3.36 9.19 -17.84
CA GLN A 89 2.64 9.85 -16.76
C GLN A 89 1.76 8.85 -16.02
N ALA A 90 2.01 8.67 -14.73
CA ALA A 90 1.15 7.85 -13.89
C ALA A 90 -0.17 8.57 -13.56
N ASP A 91 -1.27 7.87 -13.79
CA ASP A 91 -2.37 7.62 -12.86
C ASP A 91 -2.24 7.84 -11.34
N VAL A 92 -1.73 8.95 -10.77
CA VAL A 92 -1.51 8.99 -9.30
C VAL A 92 -2.77 8.82 -8.46
N THR A 93 -3.97 9.00 -9.04
CA THR A 93 -5.25 8.68 -8.38
C THR A 93 -5.63 7.20 -8.44
N VAL A 94 -4.93 6.43 -9.28
CA VAL A 94 -5.21 5.02 -9.58
C VAL A 94 -4.09 4.11 -9.10
N PHE A 95 -2.83 4.53 -9.24
CA PHE A 95 -1.65 3.75 -8.90
C PHE A 95 -0.41 4.65 -8.75
N GLN A 96 0.57 4.19 -7.97
CA GLN A 96 1.88 4.83 -7.92
C GLN A 96 2.78 4.41 -9.08
N ARG A 97 3.85 5.20 -9.31
CA ARG A 97 4.93 4.83 -10.22
C ARG A 97 5.57 3.52 -9.73
N TYR A 98 5.74 2.55 -10.63
CA TYR A 98 6.25 1.19 -10.36
C TYR A 98 5.35 0.27 -9.52
N SER A 99 4.20 0.75 -9.00
CA SER A 99 3.25 -0.15 -8.35
C SER A 99 2.74 -1.19 -9.33
N ARG A 100 2.63 -2.44 -8.87
CA ARG A 100 1.98 -3.56 -9.56
C ARG A 100 0.51 -3.74 -9.13
N ARG A 101 -0.02 -2.79 -8.37
CA ARG A 101 -1.37 -2.79 -7.78
C ARG A 101 -2.02 -1.42 -7.90
N THR A 102 -3.34 -1.40 -8.00
CA THR A 102 -4.11 -0.16 -7.85
C THR A 102 -4.04 0.35 -6.41
N LEU A 103 -4.30 1.65 -6.21
CA LEU A 103 -4.39 2.24 -4.88
C LEU A 103 -5.52 1.60 -4.08
N ARG A 104 -6.71 1.46 -4.69
CA ARG A 104 -7.85 0.80 -4.05
C ARG A 104 -7.57 -0.64 -3.59
N PHE A 105 -6.73 -1.39 -4.32
CA PHE A 105 -6.26 -2.69 -3.86
C PHE A 105 -5.42 -2.55 -2.59
N ASN A 106 -4.44 -1.65 -2.59
CA ASN A 106 -3.58 -1.42 -1.43
C ASN A 106 -4.38 -0.91 -0.22
N ASP A 107 -5.42 -0.12 -0.43
CA ASP A 107 -6.27 0.39 0.64
C ASP A 107 -7.01 -0.74 1.36
N ILE A 108 -7.56 -1.71 0.62
CA ILE A 108 -8.21 -2.88 1.25
C ILE A 108 -7.19 -3.75 1.97
N VAL A 109 -6.01 -3.96 1.39
CA VAL A 109 -4.90 -4.68 2.04
C VAL A 109 -4.57 -4.06 3.39
N LEU A 110 -4.45 -2.73 3.43
CA LEU A 110 -4.16 -1.99 4.66
C LEU A 110 -5.30 -2.10 5.67
N HIS A 111 -6.56 -1.95 5.24
CA HIS A 111 -7.71 -2.05 6.13
C HIS A 111 -7.82 -3.42 6.78
N MET A 112 -7.74 -4.50 6.00
CA MET A 112 -7.84 -5.85 6.55
C MET A 112 -6.58 -6.24 7.33
N GLY A 113 -5.40 -5.82 6.87
CA GLY A 113 -4.14 -6.07 7.57
C GLY A 113 -4.07 -5.42 8.96
N ARG A 114 -4.80 -4.32 9.19
CA ARG A 114 -4.94 -3.74 10.54
C ARG A 114 -5.91 -4.53 11.43
N ALA A 115 -6.92 -5.14 10.82
CA ALA A 115 -7.98 -5.86 11.55
C ALA A 115 -7.60 -7.32 11.86
N LEU A 116 -6.70 -7.90 11.07
CA LEU A 116 -6.33 -9.31 11.08
C LEU A 116 -4.81 -9.45 11.30
N SER A 117 -4.36 -10.61 11.80
CA SER A 117 -2.95 -10.97 11.64
C SER A 117 -2.66 -11.22 10.16
N GLY A 118 -1.42 -11.04 9.72
CA GLY A 118 -1.14 -11.10 8.29
C GLY A 118 -1.40 -12.48 7.65
N LEU A 119 -1.22 -13.59 8.39
CA LEU A 119 -1.65 -14.93 7.94
C LEU A 119 -3.18 -15.05 7.78
N LEU A 120 -3.96 -14.50 8.73
CA LEU A 120 -5.42 -14.48 8.61
C LEU A 120 -5.88 -13.56 7.48
N ALA A 121 -5.15 -12.46 7.24
CA ALA A 121 -5.39 -11.57 6.12
C ALA A 121 -5.12 -12.28 4.79
N GLU A 122 -4.03 -13.04 4.67
CA GLU A 122 -3.73 -13.88 3.49
C GLU A 122 -4.87 -14.86 3.20
N CYS A 123 -5.29 -15.68 4.17
CA CYS A 123 -6.41 -16.60 3.98
C CYS A 123 -7.71 -15.88 3.58
N PHE A 124 -7.98 -14.71 4.17
CA PHE A 124 -9.13 -13.88 3.80
C PHE A 124 -9.04 -13.40 2.34
N PHE A 125 -7.86 -12.94 1.91
CA PHE A 125 -7.64 -12.45 0.55
C PHE A 125 -7.71 -13.55 -0.49
N GLU A 126 -7.17 -14.73 -0.22
CA GLU A 126 -7.32 -15.90 -1.08
C GLU A 126 -8.79 -16.21 -1.33
N ARG A 127 -9.62 -16.18 -0.28
CA ARG A 127 -11.06 -16.42 -0.39
C ARG A 127 -11.80 -15.36 -1.23
N LEU A 128 -11.27 -14.15 -1.32
CA LEU A 128 -11.78 -13.09 -2.19
C LEU A 128 -11.25 -13.16 -3.62
N GLY A 129 -10.32 -14.06 -3.93
CA GLY A 129 -9.66 -14.11 -5.24
C GLY A 129 -8.51 -13.10 -5.38
N LEU A 130 -7.92 -12.67 -4.27
CA LEU A 130 -6.75 -11.78 -4.24
C LEU A 130 -5.50 -12.56 -3.83
N SER A 131 -4.49 -12.54 -4.71
CA SER A 131 -3.19 -13.17 -4.42
C SER A 131 -2.26 -12.18 -3.71
N ILE A 132 -2.19 -12.30 -2.38
CA ILE A 132 -1.28 -11.56 -1.52
C ILE A 132 -0.86 -12.44 -0.34
N ASN A 133 0.45 -12.51 -0.07
CA ASN A 133 0.98 -13.27 1.05
C ASN A 133 1.08 -12.42 2.33
N ASP A 134 1.15 -13.09 3.49
CA ASP A 134 1.35 -12.50 4.81
C ASP A 134 2.50 -11.49 4.83
N ASP A 135 3.69 -11.87 4.33
CA ASP A 135 4.85 -10.99 4.27
C ASP A 135 4.57 -9.67 3.55
N THR A 136 3.74 -9.70 2.51
CA THR A 136 3.36 -8.48 1.79
C THR A 136 2.34 -7.64 2.56
N VAL A 137 1.43 -8.26 3.30
CA VAL A 137 0.52 -7.56 4.21
C VAL A 137 1.34 -6.86 5.29
N VAL A 138 2.23 -7.58 5.98
CA VAL A 138 3.11 -7.04 7.02
C VAL A 138 3.98 -5.91 6.48
N ARG A 139 4.64 -6.11 5.33
CA ARG A 139 5.47 -5.07 4.70
C ARG A 139 4.66 -3.81 4.32
N HIS A 140 3.41 -3.98 3.89
CA HIS A 140 2.54 -2.83 3.62
C HIS A 140 2.19 -2.06 4.89
N LEU A 141 1.88 -2.76 5.99
CA LEU A 141 1.61 -2.16 7.30
C LEU A 141 2.84 -1.45 7.87
N SER A 142 4.02 -2.06 7.77
CA SER A 142 5.27 -1.48 8.24
C SER A 142 5.58 -0.17 7.54
N ARG A 143 5.50 -0.13 6.20
CA ARG A 143 5.74 1.10 5.43
C ARG A 143 4.76 2.21 5.80
N GLU A 144 3.49 1.87 5.97
CA GLU A 144 2.47 2.86 6.36
C GLU A 144 2.69 3.38 7.79
N THR A 145 3.18 2.53 8.68
CA THR A 145 3.54 2.93 10.04
C THR A 145 4.76 3.85 10.05
N GLU A 146 5.77 3.57 9.23
CA GLU A 146 6.95 4.42 9.05
C GLU A 146 6.57 5.81 8.53
N GLU A 147 5.71 5.89 7.51
CA GLU A 147 5.20 7.16 6.98
C GLU A 147 4.47 7.98 8.06
N LYS A 148 3.74 7.34 8.98
CA LYS A 148 3.06 8.02 10.09
C LYS A 148 3.96 8.46 11.25
N LYS A 149 5.19 7.93 11.34
CA LYS A 149 6.17 8.39 12.33
C LYS A 149 6.67 9.80 12.01
N GLU A 150 6.61 10.21 10.74
CA GLU A 150 6.98 11.55 10.33
C GLU A 150 6.03 12.60 10.95
N GLY A 151 6.61 13.62 11.58
CA GLY A 151 5.88 14.74 12.16
C GLY A 151 6.53 15.28 13.43
N PRO A 152 5.96 16.33 14.04
CA PRO A 152 6.49 16.89 15.28
C PRO A 152 6.48 15.86 16.42
N PRO A 153 7.32 16.05 17.45
CA PRO A 153 7.35 15.20 18.63
C PRO A 153 5.96 15.00 19.25
N PRO A 154 5.65 13.80 19.77
CA PRO A 154 4.36 13.54 20.42
C PRO A 154 4.18 14.45 21.63
N ARG A 155 2.96 14.97 21.82
CA ARG A 155 2.61 15.71 23.05
C ARG A 155 2.15 14.78 24.14
N VAL A 156 1.51 13.67 23.76
CA VAL A 156 1.02 12.64 24.67
C VAL A 156 1.65 11.30 24.29
N VAL A 157 2.39 10.72 25.24
CA VAL A 157 3.02 9.41 25.11
C VAL A 157 2.31 8.44 26.04
N GLY A 158 1.85 7.32 25.48
CA GLY A 158 1.35 6.18 26.21
C GLY A 158 2.50 5.21 26.45
N ILE A 159 2.59 4.66 27.66
CA ILE A 159 3.60 3.68 28.04
C ILE A 159 2.83 2.48 28.58
N ASP A 160 3.12 1.30 28.05
CA ASP A 160 2.50 0.06 28.47
C ASP A 160 3.54 -1.07 28.53
N ASP A 161 3.30 -2.06 29.37
CA ASP A 161 4.15 -3.23 29.50
C ASP A 161 3.55 -4.41 28.73
N TRP A 162 4.39 -5.08 27.96
CA TRP A 162 3.99 -6.17 27.09
C TRP A 162 4.87 -7.40 27.32
N ALA A 163 4.35 -8.60 27.05
CA ALA A 163 5.09 -9.85 27.21
C ALA A 163 5.29 -10.61 25.88
N TRP A 164 6.54 -10.92 25.53
CA TRP A 164 6.93 -11.66 24.30
C TRP A 164 6.48 -13.12 24.30
N LYS A 165 6.58 -13.74 25.48
CA LYS A 165 6.14 -15.10 25.78
C LYS A 165 5.45 -15.04 27.14
N LYS A 166 4.27 -15.65 27.26
CA LYS A 166 3.48 -15.65 28.50
C LYS A 166 4.42 -15.88 29.69
N GLN A 167 4.44 -14.90 30.61
CA GLN A 167 5.09 -14.96 31.93
C GLN A 167 6.63 -15.03 31.97
N HIS A 168 7.36 -14.79 30.87
CA HIS A 168 8.83 -14.96 30.90
C HIS A 168 9.67 -13.78 30.40
N SER A 169 9.15 -12.93 29.52
CA SER A 169 9.95 -11.86 28.93
C SER A 169 9.06 -10.65 28.70
N TYR A 170 9.34 -9.58 29.43
CA TYR A 170 8.60 -8.34 29.36
C TYR A 170 9.38 -7.29 28.57
N GLY A 171 8.67 -6.38 27.94
CA GLY A 171 9.21 -5.17 27.35
C GLY A 171 8.23 -4.04 27.57
N THR A 172 8.69 -2.82 27.35
CA THR A 172 7.85 -1.64 27.45
C THR A 172 7.61 -1.10 26.04
N ILE A 173 6.35 -0.89 25.68
CA ILE A 173 5.95 -0.27 24.43
C ILE A 173 5.62 1.20 24.67
N MET A 174 6.18 2.06 23.83
CA MET A 174 5.89 3.50 23.83
C MET A 174 5.04 3.84 22.61
N LEU A 175 3.92 4.50 22.85
CA LEU A 175 2.93 4.85 21.84
C LEU A 175 2.77 6.36 21.76
N ASN A 176 2.70 6.91 20.55
CA ASN A 176 2.13 8.23 20.32
C ASN A 176 0.60 8.05 20.33
N VAL A 177 -0.04 8.49 21.41
CA VAL A 177 -1.49 8.30 21.62
C VAL A 177 -2.29 9.09 20.59
N GLU A 178 -1.82 10.27 20.22
CA GLU A 178 -2.52 11.17 19.29
C GLU A 178 -2.57 10.59 17.87
N ARG A 179 -1.50 9.89 17.45
CA ARG A 179 -1.41 9.29 16.11
C ARG A 179 -1.70 7.79 16.08
N ASN A 180 -1.89 7.17 17.24
CA ASN A 180 -1.98 5.73 17.41
C ASN A 180 -0.82 4.99 16.69
N THR A 181 0.40 5.45 16.93
CA THR A 181 1.62 4.86 16.34
C THR A 181 2.60 4.42 17.41
N VAL A 182 3.32 3.33 17.14
CA VAL A 182 4.39 2.87 18.03
C VAL A 182 5.61 3.77 17.84
N ILE A 183 6.03 4.44 18.90
CA ILE A 183 7.28 5.21 18.94
C ILE A 183 8.43 4.21 19.00
N ASP A 184 8.43 3.36 20.04
CA ASP A 184 9.49 2.40 20.31
C ASP A 184 8.98 1.18 21.08
N VAL A 185 9.74 0.08 21.00
CA VAL A 185 9.53 -1.14 21.78
C VAL A 185 10.85 -1.50 22.45
N ILE A 186 10.90 -1.29 23.76
CA ILE A 186 12.10 -1.51 24.57
C ILE A 186 12.02 -2.92 25.15
N LYS A 187 13.06 -3.71 24.97
CA LYS A 187 13.17 -5.01 25.62
C LYS A 187 13.76 -4.81 27.00
N ASN A 188 13.11 -5.34 28.02
CA ASN A 188 13.68 -5.35 29.36
C ASN A 188 14.60 -6.58 29.42
N GLU A 189 15.91 -6.37 29.50
CA GLU A 189 16.86 -7.49 29.51
C GLU A 189 16.75 -8.33 30.79
N ASP A 190 16.12 -7.83 31.88
CA ASP A 190 16.06 -8.53 33.18
C ASP A 190 14.74 -8.37 33.98
N GLY A 191 13.60 -8.08 33.34
CA GLY A 191 12.32 -7.93 34.07
C GLY A 191 12.29 -6.76 35.08
N GLN A 192 13.27 -5.86 35.02
CA GLN A 192 13.30 -4.58 35.71
C GLN A 192 13.00 -3.46 34.71
N PHE A 193 12.22 -2.48 35.16
CA PHE A 193 11.81 -1.28 34.41
C PHE A 193 13.02 -0.63 33.74
N ALA A 194 13.11 -0.69 32.41
CA ALA A 194 14.13 0.01 31.64
C ALA A 194 13.57 1.36 31.16
N MET A 195 14.02 2.46 31.77
CA MET A 195 13.90 3.80 31.17
C MET A 195 14.85 3.87 29.96
N PRO A 196 14.39 4.24 28.76
CA PRO A 196 15.24 4.15 27.58
C PRO A 196 16.25 5.30 27.51
N SER A 197 17.48 4.96 27.12
CA SER A 197 18.41 5.87 26.44
C SER A 197 18.34 5.61 24.92
N PRO A 198 18.69 6.58 24.06
CA PRO A 198 18.29 6.58 22.67
C PRO A 198 19.26 5.78 21.79
N ALA A 199 19.04 4.47 21.64
CA ALA A 199 19.48 3.73 20.46
C ALA A 199 18.89 2.31 20.39
N SER A 200 18.49 1.96 19.17
CA SER A 200 18.53 0.62 18.56
C SER A 200 17.40 -0.41 18.75
N LEU A 201 16.69 -0.58 17.62
CA LEU A 201 16.51 -1.80 16.81
C LEU A 201 15.32 -2.76 17.02
N MET A 202 14.52 -2.75 15.94
CA MET A 202 14.01 -3.86 15.12
C MET A 202 13.02 -4.89 15.69
N TYR A 203 11.83 -4.78 15.10
CA TYR A 203 10.67 -5.67 15.11
C TYR A 203 10.94 -7.12 14.67
N ARG A 204 10.24 -8.05 15.33
CA ARG A 204 9.63 -9.26 14.75
C ARG A 204 8.39 -9.65 15.57
N CYS A 205 7.47 -10.37 14.95
CA CYS A 205 6.26 -10.99 15.53
C CYS A 205 5.02 -10.12 15.72
N LEU A 206 4.43 -9.69 14.60
CA LEU A 206 2.97 -9.54 14.49
C LEU A 206 2.35 -10.94 14.40
N GLY A 207 1.85 -11.42 15.53
CA GLY A 207 1.15 -12.69 15.63
C GLY A 207 0.38 -12.76 16.93
N LEU A 208 -0.65 -11.92 17.09
CA LEU A 208 -1.61 -12.09 18.19
C LEU A 208 -3.04 -12.06 17.67
N THR A 209 -3.65 -13.22 17.85
CA THR A 209 -5.06 -13.43 18.13
C THR A 209 -5.58 -12.46 19.19
N ARG A 210 -6.82 -12.02 18.97
CA ARG A 210 -7.68 -11.27 19.90
C ARG A 210 -7.65 -11.82 21.33
N GLY A 211 -7.69 -10.90 22.29
CA GLY A 211 -8.05 -11.20 23.68
C GLY A 211 -8.37 -9.94 24.48
N LEU A 212 -9.67 -9.59 24.50
CA LEU A 212 -10.40 -8.99 25.63
C LEU A 212 -9.90 -7.66 26.21
N PHE A 213 -10.62 -6.57 25.93
CA PHE A 213 -11.08 -5.62 26.96
C PHE A 213 -12.44 -5.04 26.53
N LEU A 214 -13.49 -5.79 26.85
CA LEU A 214 -14.79 -5.22 27.22
C LEU A 214 -14.94 -5.54 28.70
N GLN A 215 -14.89 -4.53 29.55
CA GLN A 215 -15.82 -4.40 30.67
C GLN A 215 -15.73 -2.98 31.24
N SER A 216 -16.90 -2.34 31.20
CA SER A 216 -17.39 -1.33 32.13
C SER A 216 -17.27 -1.75 33.58
#